data_AF-A0A0S7ZXM1-F1
#
_entry.id   AF-A0A0S7ZXM1-F1
#
_cell.length_a   1.000
_cell.length_b   1.000
_cell.length_c   1.000
_cell.angle_alpha   90.00
_cell.angle_beta   90.00
_cell.angle_gamma   90.00
#
_symmetry.space_group_name_H-M   'P 1'
#
loop_
_entity.id
_entity.type
_entity.pdbx_description
1 polymer ?
#
loop_
_entity_poly.entity_id
_entity_poly.type
_entity_poly.pdbx_seq_one_letter_code
_entity_poly.pdbx_strand_id
1 'polypeptide(L)'
;MAMVNMKDLLNHAYNNRYAVGAFEVVSLDFLQAVIDAAENTRSPVILNIVEPHFDLYDLELLMAAVVRAAKRSSVPMAVHMDHCSKLETIHAAVRLGCNSVMFDAAAETFPVNVERTREVAKLAHACGIPVEGEIGYVTGMEAEDGETNPNAPVFTHIEEAKAYIEKTGVDFLAVSIGTVHGRVKNKPRLDYSRLARIQEKANVPFVIHGGTGLTEQQYRKLIDHGVAKINYFTALAEVNTKQIEANLKGKKASYQQVFADVREKISDEVQRCMQILNSAGRAAEVLMQCQPWRNLEHVIVYNPSTDDQSAINEMLNKGKQDLSKIPGVLNVELGRSIDAQSRYNYCWLVRVASEEVLKSYKTHPIYESYASKYFRPLASETVAIDYEILDVVE
;
A
#
# COMPACT_ATOMS: atom_id res chain seq x y z
N MET A 1 1.44 -17.31 0.20
CA MET A 1 2.32 -16.22 0.64
C MET A 1 2.93 -15.58 -0.59
N ALA A 2 2.72 -14.28 -0.75
CA ALA A 2 3.47 -13.46 -1.70
C ALA A 2 3.57 -11.98 -1.29
N MET A 3 3.03 -11.56 -0.14
CA MET A 3 3.27 -10.19 0.30
C MET A 3 4.67 -10.09 0.92
N VAL A 4 5.41 -9.05 0.56
CA VAL A 4 6.75 -8.74 1.10
C VAL A 4 6.79 -7.35 1.69
N ASN A 5 7.72 -7.10 2.61
CA ASN A 5 7.96 -5.77 3.14
C ASN A 5 8.34 -4.80 2.00
N MET A 6 7.58 -3.71 1.86
CA MET A 6 7.76 -2.76 0.77
C MET A 6 9.12 -2.04 0.82
N LYS A 7 9.67 -1.81 2.02
CA LYS A 7 11.01 -1.23 2.21
C LYS A 7 12.10 -2.13 1.68
N ASP A 8 12.02 -3.42 2.00
CA ASP A 8 12.97 -4.40 1.48
C ASP A 8 12.84 -4.52 -0.03
N LEU A 9 11.61 -4.55 -0.56
CA LEU A 9 11.35 -4.64 -1.99
C LEU A 9 11.99 -3.49 -2.79
N LEU A 10 11.76 -2.24 -2.36
CA LEU A 10 12.32 -1.08 -3.06
C LEU A 10 13.83 -0.92 -2.84
N ASN A 11 14.36 -1.28 -1.67
CA ASN A 11 15.80 -1.32 -1.45
C ASN A 11 16.47 -2.39 -2.32
N HIS A 12 15.86 -3.56 -2.45
CA HIS A 12 16.33 -4.61 -3.34
C HIS A 12 16.34 -4.12 -4.80
N ALA A 13 15.27 -3.46 -5.26
CA ALA A 13 15.21 -2.87 -6.59
C ALA A 13 16.29 -1.81 -6.82
N TYR A 14 16.43 -0.87 -5.88
CA TYR A 14 17.45 0.17 -5.88
C TYR A 14 18.88 -0.41 -5.95
N ASN A 15 19.21 -1.38 -5.10
CA ASN A 15 20.54 -2.00 -5.03
C ASN A 15 20.87 -2.85 -6.27
N ASN A 16 19.86 -3.43 -6.91
CA ASN A 16 20.01 -4.29 -8.10
C ASN A 16 19.73 -3.58 -9.43
N ARG A 17 19.56 -2.24 -9.40
CA ARG A 17 19.37 -1.38 -10.58
C ARG A 17 18.22 -1.83 -11.48
N TYR A 18 17.04 -1.98 -10.87
CA TYR A 18 15.78 -2.10 -11.58
C TYR A 18 14.70 -1.28 -10.84
N ALA A 19 13.52 -1.12 -11.44
CA ALA A 19 12.38 -0.49 -10.78
C ALA A 19 11.19 -1.44 -10.70
N VAL A 20 10.39 -1.31 -9.64
CA VAL A 20 9.13 -2.01 -9.48
C VAL A 20 8.02 -1.13 -10.03
N GLY A 21 7.17 -1.70 -10.90
CA GLY A 21 5.98 -1.02 -11.36
C GLY A 21 4.92 -0.96 -10.26
N ALA A 22 4.43 0.24 -9.97
CA ALA A 22 3.25 0.49 -9.15
C ALA A 22 2.07 0.75 -10.08
N PHE A 23 1.28 -0.29 -10.30
CA PHE A 23 0.15 -0.25 -11.22
C PHE A 23 -1.13 0.00 -10.44
N GLU A 24 -1.87 1.00 -10.91
CA GLU A 24 -3.11 1.39 -10.28
C GLU A 24 -4.21 0.34 -10.52
N VAL A 25 -4.93 0.01 -9.45
CA VAL A 25 -6.02 -0.96 -9.46
C VAL A 25 -7.31 -0.23 -9.15
N VAL A 26 -8.18 -0.12 -10.16
CA VAL A 26 -9.49 0.55 -10.06
C VAL A 26 -10.68 -0.42 -10.18
N SER A 27 -10.42 -1.69 -10.52
CA SER A 27 -11.43 -2.73 -10.64
C SER A 27 -10.83 -4.13 -10.52
N LEU A 28 -11.67 -5.17 -10.47
CA LEU A 28 -11.21 -6.56 -10.49
C LEU A 28 -10.51 -6.95 -11.81
N ASP A 29 -10.88 -6.35 -12.94
CA ASP A 29 -10.22 -6.60 -14.23
C ASP A 29 -8.78 -6.07 -14.22
N PHE A 30 -8.56 -4.86 -13.67
CA PHE A 30 -7.22 -4.31 -13.47
C PHE A 30 -6.40 -5.16 -12.50
N LEU A 31 -7.00 -5.54 -11.35
CA LEU A 31 -6.34 -6.39 -10.36
C LEU A 31 -5.85 -7.70 -10.98
N GLN A 32 -6.73 -8.41 -11.68
CA GLN A 32 -6.37 -9.68 -12.31
C GLN A 32 -5.35 -9.50 -13.42
N ALA A 33 -5.49 -8.47 -14.27
CA ALA A 33 -4.53 -8.20 -15.33
C ALA A 33 -3.10 -7.96 -14.81
N VAL A 34 -2.97 -7.18 -13.73
CA VAL A 34 -1.69 -6.89 -13.07
C VAL A 34 -1.08 -8.14 -12.46
N ILE A 35 -1.89 -8.96 -11.79
CA ILE A 35 -1.44 -10.22 -11.18
C ILE A 35 -1.01 -11.22 -12.26
N ASP A 36 -1.84 -11.44 -13.28
CA ASP A 36 -1.53 -12.35 -14.38
C ASP A 36 -0.20 -11.93 -15.04
N ALA A 37 0.00 -10.63 -15.27
CA ALA A 37 1.24 -10.11 -15.83
C ALA A 37 2.46 -10.36 -14.93
N ALA A 38 2.32 -10.09 -13.63
CA ALA A 38 3.39 -10.27 -12.65
C ALA A 38 3.80 -11.75 -12.54
N GLU A 39 2.83 -12.67 -12.49
CA GLU A 39 3.05 -14.11 -12.40
C GLU A 39 3.67 -14.66 -13.68
N ASN A 40 3.13 -14.28 -14.85
CA ASN A 40 3.66 -14.71 -16.15
C ASN A 40 5.10 -14.27 -16.38
N THR A 41 5.47 -13.09 -15.88
CA THR A 41 6.83 -12.54 -16.03
C THR A 41 7.72 -12.83 -14.83
N ARG A 42 7.21 -13.47 -13.78
CA ARG A 42 7.91 -13.67 -12.50
C ARG A 42 8.52 -12.36 -11.97
N SER A 43 7.74 -11.29 -12.01
CA SER A 43 8.15 -9.94 -11.58
C SER A 43 7.58 -9.62 -10.20
N PRO A 44 8.33 -8.92 -9.33
CA PRO A 44 7.71 -8.21 -8.21
C PRO A 44 6.76 -7.12 -8.73
N VAL A 45 5.74 -6.78 -7.95
CA VAL A 45 4.77 -5.74 -8.32
C VAL A 45 4.21 -5.00 -7.11
N ILE A 46 3.85 -3.73 -7.30
CA ILE A 46 3.11 -2.95 -6.31
C ILE A 46 1.69 -2.76 -6.84
N LEU A 47 0.71 -3.21 -6.04
CA LEU A 47 -0.71 -2.95 -6.28
C LEU A 47 -1.02 -1.57 -5.67
N ASN A 48 -1.22 -0.59 -6.54
CA ASN A 48 -1.35 0.81 -6.17
C ASN A 48 -2.83 1.20 -6.07
N ILE A 49 -3.25 1.75 -4.94
CA ILE A 49 -4.61 2.24 -4.70
C ILE A 49 -4.50 3.74 -4.42
N VAL A 50 -5.31 4.56 -5.08
CA VAL A 50 -5.09 6.03 -5.15
C VAL A 50 -6.30 6.73 -4.51
N GLU A 51 -6.07 7.52 -3.44
CA GLU A 51 -7.14 8.23 -2.70
C GLU A 51 -8.07 9.06 -3.61
N PRO A 52 -7.54 9.85 -4.58
CA PRO A 52 -8.36 10.57 -5.57
C PRO A 52 -9.40 9.74 -6.36
N HIS A 53 -9.32 8.40 -6.37
CA HIS A 53 -10.25 7.54 -7.13
C HIS A 53 -11.29 6.82 -6.28
N PHE A 54 -11.41 7.14 -5.01
CA PHE A 54 -12.38 6.47 -4.13
C PHE A 54 -13.85 6.66 -4.53
N ASP A 55 -14.16 7.61 -5.43
CA ASP A 55 -15.50 7.76 -6.00
C ASP A 55 -15.80 6.69 -7.09
N LEU A 56 -14.79 5.99 -7.62
CA LEU A 56 -14.95 4.97 -8.66
C LEU A 56 -15.28 3.58 -8.09
N TYR A 57 -14.92 3.31 -6.84
CA TYR A 57 -15.06 1.99 -6.23
C TYR A 57 -15.25 2.09 -4.70
N ASP A 58 -15.92 1.10 -4.13
CA ASP A 58 -15.92 0.92 -2.68
C ASP A 58 -14.53 0.43 -2.22
N LEU A 59 -13.87 1.25 -1.41
CA LEU A 59 -12.51 0.98 -0.93
C LEU A 59 -12.43 -0.33 -0.13
N GLU A 60 -13.39 -0.61 0.75
CA GLU A 60 -13.33 -1.81 1.60
C GLU A 60 -13.48 -3.08 0.75
N LEU A 61 -14.40 -3.08 -0.21
CA LEU A 61 -14.59 -4.20 -1.15
C LEU A 61 -13.36 -4.41 -2.04
N LEU A 62 -12.81 -3.33 -2.61
CA LEU A 62 -11.65 -3.44 -3.48
C LEU A 62 -10.42 -3.93 -2.69
N MET A 63 -10.16 -3.34 -1.51
CA MET A 63 -9.04 -3.74 -0.66
C MET A 63 -9.13 -5.19 -0.20
N ALA A 64 -10.33 -5.67 0.12
CA ALA A 64 -10.53 -7.08 0.45
C ALA A 64 -10.08 -8.00 -0.71
N ALA A 65 -10.42 -7.64 -1.95
CA ALA A 65 -9.96 -8.38 -3.13
C ALA A 65 -8.44 -8.26 -3.35
N VAL A 66 -7.90 -7.04 -3.29
CA VAL A 66 -6.47 -6.72 -3.49
C VAL A 66 -5.59 -7.49 -2.51
N VAL A 67 -5.86 -7.38 -1.20
CA VAL A 67 -5.06 -8.04 -0.17
C VAL A 67 -5.18 -9.56 -0.24
N ARG A 68 -6.39 -10.09 -0.52
CA ARG A 68 -6.56 -11.54 -0.73
C ARG A 68 -5.76 -12.02 -1.93
N ALA A 69 -5.75 -11.25 -3.02
CA ALA A 69 -5.05 -11.60 -4.24
C ALA A 69 -3.52 -11.51 -4.07
N ALA A 70 -3.02 -10.49 -3.37
CA ALA A 70 -1.60 -10.34 -3.04
C ALA A 70 -1.08 -11.49 -2.15
N LYS A 71 -1.85 -11.93 -1.14
CA LYS A 71 -1.45 -13.03 -0.24
C LYS A 71 -1.35 -14.39 -0.93
N ARG A 72 -2.18 -14.63 -1.95
CA ARG A 72 -2.24 -15.91 -2.69
C ARG A 72 -1.32 -15.97 -3.91
N SER A 73 -0.71 -14.85 -4.32
CA SER A 73 0.12 -14.84 -5.51
C SER A 73 1.36 -15.73 -5.35
N SER A 74 1.97 -16.10 -6.47
CA SER A 74 3.24 -16.82 -6.55
C SER A 74 4.47 -15.91 -6.67
N VAL A 75 4.27 -14.59 -6.84
CA VAL A 75 5.35 -13.60 -6.99
C VAL A 75 5.26 -12.51 -5.92
N PRO A 76 6.36 -11.85 -5.54
CA PRO A 76 6.34 -10.87 -4.47
C PRO A 76 5.50 -9.63 -4.80
N MET A 77 4.61 -9.26 -3.90
CA MET A 77 3.69 -8.14 -4.02
C MET A 77 3.76 -7.22 -2.79
N ALA A 78 3.54 -5.94 -3.03
CA ALA A 78 3.22 -4.96 -1.98
C ALA A 78 1.89 -4.26 -2.33
N VAL A 79 1.19 -3.77 -1.30
CA VAL A 79 -0.04 -3.00 -1.46
C VAL A 79 0.19 -1.61 -0.90
N HIS A 80 0.11 -0.62 -1.79
CA HIS A 80 0.47 0.76 -1.50
C HIS A 80 -0.77 1.66 -1.62
N MET A 81 -0.99 2.50 -0.61
CA MET A 81 -1.98 3.57 -0.67
C MET A 81 -1.30 4.87 -1.08
N ASP A 82 -1.62 5.36 -2.27
CA ASP A 82 -1.01 6.51 -2.94
C ASP A 82 -1.78 7.80 -2.62
N HIS A 83 -1.06 8.93 -2.61
CA HIS A 83 -1.62 10.29 -2.43
C HIS A 83 -2.55 10.45 -1.22
N CYS A 84 -2.22 9.85 -0.06
CA CYS A 84 -3.03 10.08 1.13
C CYS A 84 -2.98 11.55 1.55
N SER A 85 -4.13 12.19 1.66
CA SER A 85 -4.23 13.60 2.06
C SER A 85 -4.44 13.79 3.57
N LYS A 86 -4.89 12.73 4.25
CA LYS A 86 -5.37 12.74 5.63
C LYS A 86 -4.91 11.52 6.42
N LEU A 87 -4.72 11.70 7.73
CA LEU A 87 -4.39 10.61 8.66
C LEU A 87 -5.48 9.54 8.70
N GLU A 88 -6.74 9.94 8.58
CA GLU A 88 -7.87 9.01 8.56
C GLU A 88 -7.76 8.02 7.40
N THR A 89 -7.34 8.47 6.21
CA THR A 89 -7.12 7.59 5.06
C THR A 89 -5.98 6.61 5.33
N ILE A 90 -4.87 7.07 5.89
CA ILE A 90 -3.74 6.21 6.25
C ILE A 90 -4.19 5.14 7.24
N HIS A 91 -4.90 5.53 8.30
CA HIS A 91 -5.42 4.57 9.29
C HIS A 91 -6.36 3.55 8.64
N ALA A 92 -7.25 3.97 7.75
CA ALA A 92 -8.14 3.07 7.02
C ALA A 92 -7.35 2.11 6.11
N ALA A 93 -6.37 2.62 5.35
CA ALA A 93 -5.51 1.83 4.47
C ALA A 93 -4.74 0.75 5.24
N VAL A 94 -4.11 1.12 6.36
CA VAL A 94 -3.42 0.19 7.25
C VAL A 94 -4.38 -0.89 7.74
N ARG A 95 -5.55 -0.51 8.27
CA ARG A 95 -6.57 -1.44 8.77
C ARG A 95 -7.02 -2.42 7.69
N LEU A 96 -7.15 -1.95 6.45
CA LEU A 96 -7.56 -2.75 5.30
C LEU A 96 -6.44 -3.64 4.74
N GLY A 97 -5.21 -3.55 5.28
CA GLY A 97 -4.10 -4.45 4.98
C GLY A 97 -3.07 -3.89 4.00
N CYS A 98 -3.06 -2.57 3.74
CA CYS A 98 -1.92 -1.93 3.09
C CYS A 98 -0.65 -2.14 3.91
N ASN A 99 0.48 -2.36 3.23
CA ASN A 99 1.78 -2.49 3.86
C ASN A 99 2.76 -1.41 3.37
N SER A 100 2.24 -0.34 2.77
CA SER A 100 2.94 0.91 2.46
C SER A 100 1.92 2.02 2.23
N VAL A 101 2.29 3.26 2.55
CA VAL A 101 1.48 4.45 2.29
C VAL A 101 2.35 5.57 1.74
N MET A 102 1.76 6.44 0.93
CA MET A 102 2.30 7.74 0.57
C MET A 102 1.48 8.82 1.26
N PHE A 103 2.16 9.79 1.88
CA PHE A 103 1.49 11.00 2.35
C PHE A 103 1.86 12.17 1.45
N ASP A 104 0.84 12.76 0.83
CA ASP A 104 1.01 13.86 -0.10
C ASP A 104 0.65 15.19 0.56
N ALA A 105 1.71 15.94 0.86
CA ALA A 105 1.64 17.34 1.28
C ALA A 105 2.48 18.23 0.34
N ALA A 106 2.67 17.81 -0.92
CA ALA A 106 3.48 18.48 -1.92
C ALA A 106 3.03 19.92 -2.22
N ALA A 107 1.72 20.18 -2.13
CA ALA A 107 1.12 21.50 -2.33
C ALA A 107 1.36 22.48 -1.17
N GLU A 108 1.80 21.99 0.00
CA GLU A 108 2.05 22.80 1.20
C GLU A 108 3.44 23.44 1.16
N THR A 109 3.66 24.45 2.00
CA THR A 109 5.01 24.99 2.19
C THR A 109 5.96 23.92 2.72
N PHE A 110 7.24 23.96 2.33
CA PHE A 110 8.23 22.96 2.76
C PHE A 110 8.24 22.68 4.28
N PRO A 111 8.20 23.69 5.19
CA PRO A 111 8.14 23.43 6.63
C PRO A 111 6.89 22.65 7.07
N VAL A 112 5.73 22.97 6.48
CA VAL A 112 4.44 22.32 6.79
C VAL A 112 4.43 20.88 6.25
N ASN A 113 4.92 20.67 5.02
CA ASN A 113 5.08 19.34 4.45
C ASN A 113 5.99 18.47 5.34
N VAL A 114 7.17 18.98 5.73
CA VAL A 114 8.08 18.27 6.64
C VAL A 114 7.42 17.93 7.97
N GLU A 115 6.71 18.88 8.60
CA GLU A 115 6.06 18.65 9.89
C GLU A 115 5.00 17.55 9.82
N ARG A 116 4.08 17.66 8.86
CA ARG A 116 2.96 16.72 8.69
C ARG A 116 3.46 15.34 8.27
N THR A 117 4.36 15.25 7.29
CA THR A 117 4.91 13.96 6.85
C THR A 117 5.69 13.27 7.97
N ARG A 118 6.41 14.02 8.83
CA ARG A 118 7.08 13.44 10.00
C ARG A 118 6.09 12.81 10.98
N GLU A 119 4.95 13.47 11.22
CA GLU A 119 3.91 12.91 12.08
C GLU A 119 3.33 11.62 11.49
N VAL A 120 3.06 11.61 10.19
CA VAL A 120 2.63 10.41 9.47
C VAL A 120 3.68 9.29 9.56
N ALA A 121 4.94 9.59 9.22
CA ALA A 121 6.03 8.62 9.25
C ALA A 121 6.17 7.98 10.63
N LYS A 122 6.13 8.80 11.70
CA LYS A 122 6.16 8.29 13.07
C LYS A 122 5.01 7.32 13.38
N LEU A 123 3.79 7.62 12.95
CA LEU A 123 2.62 6.78 13.19
C LEU A 123 2.66 5.49 12.35
N ALA A 124 3.03 5.60 11.07
CA ALA A 124 3.15 4.47 10.16
C ALA A 124 4.28 3.52 10.58
N HIS A 125 5.43 4.05 10.99
CA HIS A 125 6.56 3.25 11.50
C HIS A 125 6.23 2.54 12.80
N ALA A 126 5.40 3.13 13.68
CA ALA A 126 4.87 2.42 14.85
C ALA A 126 3.99 1.22 14.46
N CYS A 127 3.47 1.22 13.23
CA CYS A 127 2.76 0.10 12.62
C CYS A 127 3.66 -0.79 11.73
N GLY A 128 4.97 -0.55 11.67
CA GLY A 128 5.89 -1.29 10.78
C GLY A 128 5.72 -0.97 9.29
N ILE A 129 5.04 0.12 8.95
CA ILE A 129 4.65 0.46 7.57
C ILE A 129 5.56 1.58 7.03
N PRO A 130 6.25 1.35 5.90
CA PRO A 130 7.08 2.37 5.28
C PRO A 130 6.25 3.46 4.60
N VAL A 131 6.82 4.66 4.59
CA VAL A 131 6.18 5.87 4.07
C VAL A 131 6.94 6.42 2.87
N GLU A 132 6.22 6.66 1.79
CA GLU A 132 6.64 7.52 0.69
C GLU A 132 6.23 8.97 0.99
N GLY A 133 7.15 9.92 0.81
CA GLY A 133 6.83 11.35 0.83
C GLY A 133 7.14 12.00 -0.51
N GLU A 134 6.56 13.17 -0.75
CA GLU A 134 6.75 13.95 -1.98
C GLU A 134 7.28 15.35 -1.70
N ILE A 135 8.19 15.79 -2.57
CA ILE A 135 8.65 17.16 -2.67
C ILE A 135 8.75 17.63 -4.12
N GLY A 136 8.44 18.90 -4.34
CA GLY A 136 8.04 19.34 -5.68
C GLY A 136 6.62 18.89 -5.96
N TYR A 137 6.15 19.04 -7.19
CA TYR A 137 4.81 18.65 -7.58
C TYR A 137 4.79 18.21 -9.04
N VAL A 138 4.12 17.09 -9.32
CA VAL A 138 3.86 16.59 -10.67
C VAL A 138 2.47 17.07 -11.11
N THR A 139 2.41 17.85 -12.18
CA THR A 139 1.12 18.34 -12.72
C THR A 139 0.47 17.30 -13.64
N GLY A 140 -0.86 17.20 -13.65
CA GLY A 140 -1.63 16.44 -14.64
C GLY A 140 -3.02 16.04 -14.12
N MET A 141 -3.75 15.23 -14.89
CA MET A 141 -5.05 14.69 -14.45
C MET A 141 -4.79 13.46 -13.57
N GLU A 142 -4.95 13.63 -12.26
CA GLU A 142 -4.95 12.52 -11.31
C GLU A 142 -6.30 11.79 -11.32
N ALA A 143 -7.42 12.47 -11.59
CA ALA A 143 -8.76 11.88 -11.79
C ALA A 143 -9.24 12.04 -13.24
N GLU A 144 -10.04 11.09 -13.76
CA GLU A 144 -10.63 11.16 -15.12
C GLU A 144 -11.52 12.40 -15.31
N ASP A 145 -12.06 12.97 -14.22
CA ASP A 145 -13.13 13.98 -14.23
C ASP A 145 -12.75 15.31 -13.54
N GLY A 146 -11.55 15.44 -12.95
CA GLY A 146 -11.24 16.47 -11.94
C GLY A 146 -10.03 17.36 -12.25
N GLU A 147 -10.16 18.63 -11.87
CA GLU A 147 -9.32 19.78 -12.21
C GLU A 147 -7.80 19.55 -12.20
N THR A 148 -7.13 20.00 -13.27
CA THR A 148 -5.70 20.32 -13.22
C THR A 148 -5.45 21.24 -12.03
N ASN A 149 -4.56 20.86 -11.12
CA ASN A 149 -3.94 21.84 -10.24
C ASN A 149 -3.35 22.93 -11.17
N PRO A 150 -3.85 24.17 -11.13
CA PRO A 150 -3.51 25.21 -12.12
C PRO A 150 -2.07 25.71 -11.99
N ASN A 151 -1.33 25.19 -11.00
CA ASN A 151 0.05 25.53 -10.76
C ASN A 151 0.99 24.84 -11.75
N ALA A 152 2.06 25.54 -12.14
CA ALA A 152 3.13 24.97 -12.94
C ALA A 152 3.85 23.84 -12.18
N PRO A 153 4.43 22.84 -12.87
CA PRO A 153 5.19 21.79 -12.21
C PRO A 153 6.34 22.39 -11.41
N VAL A 154 6.46 21.99 -10.15
CA VAL A 154 7.51 22.45 -9.24
C VAL A 154 8.56 21.36 -9.15
N PHE A 155 9.74 21.62 -9.70
CA PHE A 155 10.83 20.64 -9.64
C PHE A 155 11.40 20.55 -8.23
N THR A 156 11.74 19.34 -7.80
CA THR A 156 12.33 19.07 -6.50
C THR A 156 13.65 19.84 -6.31
N HIS A 157 13.77 20.64 -5.25
CA HIS A 157 15.04 21.29 -4.92
C HIS A 157 16.03 20.32 -4.26
N ILE A 158 17.29 20.37 -4.71
CA ILE A 158 18.33 19.42 -4.27
C ILE A 158 18.62 19.54 -2.77
N GLU A 159 18.68 20.76 -2.24
CA GLU A 159 18.92 20.98 -0.80
C GLU A 159 17.73 20.59 0.07
N GLU A 160 16.51 20.74 -0.47
CA GLU A 160 15.28 20.34 0.23
C GLU A 160 15.19 18.83 0.37
N ALA A 161 15.58 18.06 -0.65
CA ALA A 161 15.47 16.61 -0.63
C ALA A 161 16.19 15.93 0.54
N LYS A 162 17.45 16.31 0.77
CA LYS A 162 18.23 15.79 1.91
C LYS A 162 17.57 16.17 3.23
N ALA A 163 17.26 17.45 3.40
CA ALA A 163 16.66 17.96 4.63
C ALA A 163 15.27 17.35 4.88
N TYR A 164 14.52 17.04 3.82
CA TYR A 164 13.21 16.40 3.89
C TYR A 164 13.35 15.01 4.49
N ILE A 165 14.15 14.14 3.87
CA ILE A 165 14.35 12.76 4.33
C ILE A 165 14.86 12.73 5.77
N GLU A 166 15.85 13.55 6.12
CA GLU A 166 16.41 13.60 7.48
C GLU A 166 15.38 14.06 8.53
N LYS A 167 14.49 14.99 8.18
CA LYS A 167 13.52 15.56 9.13
C LYS A 167 12.22 14.77 9.20
N THR A 168 11.79 14.14 8.11
CA THR A 168 10.54 13.37 8.05
C THR A 168 10.75 11.91 8.42
N GLY A 169 11.90 11.34 8.06
CA GLY A 169 12.17 9.92 8.21
C GLY A 169 11.48 9.05 7.15
N VAL A 170 11.03 9.61 6.02
CA VAL A 170 10.42 8.81 4.94
C VAL A 170 11.38 7.75 4.40
N ASP A 171 10.82 6.63 3.95
CA ASP A 171 11.57 5.48 3.44
C ASP A 171 11.88 5.62 1.94
N PHE A 172 11.00 6.31 1.21
CA PHE A 172 11.13 6.59 -0.22
C PHE A 172 10.75 8.03 -0.50
N LEU A 173 11.29 8.57 -1.60
CA LEU A 173 11.04 9.95 -1.98
C LEU A 173 10.52 10.03 -3.42
N ALA A 174 9.28 10.51 -3.57
CA ALA A 174 8.75 10.96 -4.84
C ALA A 174 9.40 12.29 -5.23
N VAL A 175 9.93 12.34 -6.45
CA VAL A 175 10.67 13.49 -6.98
C VAL A 175 10.04 14.00 -8.28
N SER A 176 9.86 15.32 -8.36
CA SER A 176 9.41 16.00 -9.57
C SER A 176 10.61 16.48 -10.39
N ILE A 177 10.80 15.85 -11.56
CA ILE A 177 11.90 16.13 -12.50
C ILE A 177 11.41 16.40 -13.93
N GLY A 178 10.11 16.68 -14.09
CA GLY A 178 9.49 16.97 -15.39
C GLY A 178 8.62 15.86 -15.99
N THR A 179 8.26 14.84 -15.20
CA THR A 179 7.13 13.96 -15.54
C THR A 179 5.80 14.68 -15.29
N VAL A 180 4.71 14.10 -15.77
CA VAL A 180 3.33 14.61 -15.64
C VAL A 180 2.36 13.45 -15.50
N HIS A 181 1.23 13.64 -14.83
CA HIS A 181 0.12 12.67 -14.89
C HIS A 181 -0.58 12.77 -16.26
N GLY A 182 -0.95 11.62 -16.83
CA GLY A 182 -1.56 11.56 -18.17
C GLY A 182 -0.55 11.56 -19.33
N ARG A 183 -1.04 11.86 -20.53
CA ARG A 183 -0.18 12.05 -21.72
C ARG A 183 0.03 13.53 -22.01
N VAL A 184 1.29 13.92 -22.15
CA VAL A 184 1.68 15.21 -22.74
C VAL A 184 1.84 15.11 -24.25
N LYS A 185 1.40 16.16 -24.97
CA LYS A 185 1.57 16.29 -26.43
C LYS A 185 3.04 16.29 -26.87
N ASN A 186 3.95 16.72 -26.00
CA ASN A 186 5.38 16.80 -26.25
C ASN A 186 6.13 15.81 -25.36
N LYS A 187 7.26 15.26 -25.85
CA LYS A 187 8.13 14.40 -25.04
C LYS A 187 8.60 15.16 -23.78
N PRO A 188 8.39 14.62 -22.57
CA PRO A 188 8.83 15.28 -21.35
C PRO A 188 10.36 15.38 -21.34
N ARG A 189 10.88 16.57 -21.02
CA ARG A 189 12.32 16.78 -20.81
C ARG A 189 12.64 16.54 -19.34
N LEU A 190 13.13 15.34 -19.05
CA LEU A 190 13.47 14.94 -17.68
C LEU A 190 14.83 15.49 -17.25
N ASP A 191 14.89 16.07 -16.05
CA ASP A 191 16.11 16.64 -15.46
C ASP A 191 16.92 15.56 -14.72
N TYR A 192 17.62 14.71 -15.46
CA TYR A 192 18.47 13.65 -14.89
C TYR A 192 19.64 14.20 -14.06
N SER A 193 20.12 15.40 -14.38
CA SER A 193 21.20 16.05 -13.63
C SER A 193 20.76 16.39 -12.21
N ARG A 194 19.54 16.90 -12.06
CA ARG A 194 18.91 17.08 -10.75
C ARG A 194 18.76 15.76 -10.00
N LEU A 195 18.24 14.73 -10.67
CA LEU A 195 18.08 13.40 -10.06
C LEU A 195 19.41 12.85 -9.53
N ALA A 196 20.49 12.94 -10.32
CA ALA A 196 21.85 12.55 -9.92
C ALA A 196 22.30 13.28 -8.64
N ARG A 197 22.13 14.61 -8.62
CA ARG A 197 22.57 15.46 -7.50
C ARG A 197 21.73 15.26 -6.23
N ILE A 198 20.45 14.92 -6.38
CA ILE A 198 19.60 14.51 -5.25
C ILE A 198 20.11 13.16 -4.73
N GLN A 199 20.40 12.21 -5.61
CA GLN A 199 20.89 10.88 -5.24
C GLN A 199 22.13 10.99 -4.35
N GLU A 200 23.14 11.76 -4.76
CA GLU A 200 24.40 11.97 -4.03
C GLU A 200 24.21 12.37 -2.55
N LYS A 201 23.04 12.91 -2.20
CA LYS A 201 22.71 13.42 -0.87
C LYS A 201 21.66 12.59 -0.11
N ALA A 202 20.73 11.96 -0.82
CA ALA A 202 19.52 11.39 -0.25
C ALA A 202 19.65 9.91 0.15
N ASN A 203 20.42 9.13 -0.62
CA ASN A 203 20.64 7.69 -0.39
C ASN A 203 19.39 6.85 -0.02
N VAL A 204 18.24 7.19 -0.58
CA VAL A 204 16.98 6.42 -0.50
C VAL A 204 16.48 6.09 -1.91
N PRO A 205 15.67 5.04 -2.09
CA PRO A 205 15.03 4.76 -3.35
C PRO A 205 14.12 5.92 -3.79
N PHE A 206 14.21 6.33 -5.07
CA PHE A 206 13.33 7.34 -5.64
C PHE A 206 12.10 6.75 -6.30
N VAL A 207 11.03 7.54 -6.26
CA VAL A 207 9.75 7.24 -6.89
C VAL A 207 9.47 8.25 -7.99
N ILE A 208 9.02 7.76 -9.14
CA ILE A 208 8.59 8.59 -10.26
C ILE A 208 7.09 8.42 -10.48
N HIS A 209 6.39 9.52 -10.27
CA HIS A 209 5.00 9.71 -10.64
C HIS A 209 4.88 10.07 -12.12
N GLY A 210 3.76 9.73 -12.75
CA GLY A 210 3.53 10.03 -14.16
C GLY A 210 4.41 9.22 -15.12
N GLY A 211 4.51 7.91 -14.92
CA GLY A 211 5.34 7.04 -15.76
C GLY A 211 4.86 6.91 -17.20
N THR A 212 3.59 7.16 -17.52
CA THR A 212 3.03 6.93 -18.86
C THR A 212 3.69 7.78 -19.95
N GLY A 213 4.00 7.16 -21.09
CA GLY A 213 4.51 7.84 -22.28
C GLY A 213 6.02 8.09 -22.31
N LEU A 214 6.75 7.66 -21.28
CA LEU A 214 8.21 7.64 -21.28
C LEU A 214 8.75 6.58 -22.26
N THR A 215 9.88 6.88 -22.89
CA THR A 215 10.59 5.89 -23.72
C THR A 215 11.41 4.93 -22.86
N GLU A 216 11.74 3.75 -23.40
CA GLU A 216 12.63 2.79 -22.72
C GLU A 216 13.96 3.41 -22.26
N GLN A 217 14.53 4.30 -23.08
CA GLN A 217 15.76 5.00 -22.72
C GLN A 217 15.56 5.95 -21.54
N GLN A 218 14.38 6.57 -21.41
CA GLN A 218 14.07 7.43 -20.26
C GLN A 218 13.93 6.58 -19.00
N TYR A 219 13.22 5.45 -19.05
CA TYR A 219 13.13 4.53 -17.91
C TYR A 219 14.49 4.02 -17.45
N ARG A 220 15.34 3.56 -18.38
CA ARG A 220 16.70 3.11 -18.03
C ARG A 220 17.50 4.22 -17.35
N LYS A 221 17.45 5.44 -17.87
CA LYS A 221 18.11 6.59 -17.24
C LYS A 221 17.55 6.88 -15.85
N LEU A 222 16.25 6.76 -15.62
CA LEU A 222 15.66 6.93 -14.29
C LEU A 222 16.23 5.89 -13.30
N ILE A 223 16.24 4.63 -13.71
CA ILE A 223 16.77 3.51 -12.90
C ILE A 223 18.26 3.71 -12.61
N ASP A 224 19.05 4.10 -13.60
CA ASP A 224 20.48 4.39 -13.45
C ASP A 224 20.77 5.50 -12.42
N HIS A 225 19.79 6.36 -12.13
CA HIS A 225 19.87 7.46 -11.17
C HIS A 225 19.08 7.20 -9.88
N GLY A 226 18.78 5.93 -9.56
CA GLY A 226 18.25 5.53 -8.25
C GLY A 226 16.73 5.45 -8.15
N VAL A 227 16.01 5.50 -9.28
CA VAL A 227 14.56 5.26 -9.29
C VAL A 227 14.28 3.77 -9.14
N ALA A 228 13.48 3.43 -8.14
CA ALA A 228 13.13 2.06 -7.78
C ALA A 228 11.60 1.79 -7.82
N LYS A 229 10.75 2.82 -7.85
CA LYS A 229 9.30 2.71 -8.04
C LYS A 229 8.85 3.63 -9.17
N ILE A 230 7.99 3.13 -10.04
CA ILE A 230 7.36 3.94 -11.10
C ILE A 230 5.85 3.74 -11.07
N ASN A 231 5.10 4.82 -10.88
CA ASN A 231 3.64 4.82 -10.90
C ASN A 231 3.13 4.79 -12.34
N TYR A 232 2.17 3.91 -12.63
CA TYR A 232 1.72 3.61 -13.98
C TYR A 232 0.20 3.32 -14.05
N PHE A 233 -0.57 4.25 -14.64
CA PHE A 233 -2.02 4.11 -14.79
C PHE A 233 -2.53 4.45 -16.18
N THR A 234 -2.31 5.68 -16.66
CA THR A 234 -2.97 6.22 -17.87
C THR A 234 -2.90 5.28 -19.09
N ALA A 235 -1.77 4.64 -19.35
CA ALA A 235 -1.67 3.70 -20.47
C ALA A 235 -2.55 2.45 -20.28
N LEU A 236 -2.76 1.98 -19.06
CA LEU A 236 -3.67 0.86 -18.76
C LEU A 236 -5.13 1.27 -19.02
N ALA A 237 -5.53 2.45 -18.56
CA ALA A 237 -6.86 3.01 -18.83
C ALA A 237 -7.10 3.20 -20.35
N GLU A 238 -6.12 3.72 -21.08
CA GLU A 238 -6.21 3.86 -22.53
C GLU A 238 -6.32 2.51 -23.26
N VAL A 239 -5.57 1.49 -22.83
CA VAL A 239 -5.64 0.15 -23.39
C VAL A 239 -7.02 -0.47 -23.15
N ASN A 240 -7.54 -0.33 -21.93
CA ASN A 240 -8.90 -0.72 -21.56
C ASN A 240 -9.94 -0.07 -22.50
N THR A 241 -9.91 1.27 -22.60
CA THR A 241 -10.88 2.03 -23.41
C THR A 241 -10.80 1.66 -24.89
N LYS A 242 -9.60 1.57 -25.46
CA LYS A 242 -9.42 1.17 -26.87
C LYS A 242 -9.96 -0.23 -27.15
N GLN A 243 -9.78 -1.17 -26.22
CA GLN A 243 -10.30 -2.52 -26.39
C GLN A 243 -11.83 -2.55 -26.30
N ILE A 244 -12.42 -1.82 -25.36
CA ILE A 244 -13.89 -1.66 -25.25
C ILE A 244 -14.46 -1.03 -26.54
N GLU A 245 -13.85 0.03 -27.05
CA GLU A 245 -14.25 0.66 -28.32
C GLU A 245 -14.16 -0.31 -29.50
N ALA A 246 -13.09 -1.10 -29.56
CA ALA A 246 -12.87 -2.11 -30.59
C ALA A 246 -13.92 -3.23 -30.53
N ASN A 247 -14.37 -3.61 -29.33
CA ASN A 247 -15.41 -4.59 -29.11
C ASN A 247 -16.80 -4.06 -29.49
N LEU A 248 -17.04 -2.76 -29.30
CA LEU A 248 -18.31 -2.12 -29.64
C LEU A 248 -18.47 -1.89 -31.16
N LYS A 249 -17.48 -1.29 -31.86
CA LYS A 249 -17.50 -1.00 -33.33
C LYS A 249 -18.89 -0.76 -33.95
N GLY A 250 -19.73 0.04 -33.29
CA GLY A 250 -21.08 0.43 -33.76
C GLY A 250 -22.15 -0.66 -33.68
N LYS A 251 -21.92 -1.76 -32.94
CA LYS A 251 -22.85 -2.88 -32.77
C LYS A 251 -23.36 -2.93 -31.34
N LYS A 252 -24.56 -3.50 -31.16
CA LYS A 252 -24.99 -3.94 -29.82
C LYS A 252 -24.12 -5.14 -29.42
N ALA A 253 -23.53 -5.06 -28.23
CA ALA A 253 -22.73 -6.14 -27.65
C ALA A 253 -23.31 -6.48 -26.26
N SER A 254 -23.28 -7.77 -25.92
CA SER A 254 -23.51 -8.20 -24.53
C SER A 254 -22.37 -7.75 -23.62
N TYR A 255 -22.60 -7.75 -22.31
CA TYR A 255 -21.56 -7.42 -21.33
C TYR A 255 -20.26 -8.22 -21.55
N GLN A 256 -20.38 -9.54 -21.74
CA GLN A 256 -19.23 -10.41 -21.98
C GLN A 256 -18.46 -10.04 -23.25
N GLN A 257 -19.16 -9.61 -24.30
CA GLN A 257 -18.53 -9.18 -25.55
C GLN A 257 -17.86 -7.82 -25.42
N VAL A 258 -18.40 -6.90 -24.60
CA VAL A 258 -17.80 -5.58 -24.35
C VAL A 258 -16.46 -5.73 -23.62
N PHE A 259 -16.39 -6.63 -22.63
CA PHE A 259 -15.20 -6.84 -21.81
C PHE A 259 -14.29 -7.98 -22.31
N ALA A 260 -14.60 -8.59 -23.46
CA ALA A 260 -13.75 -9.60 -24.07
C ALA A 260 -12.33 -9.04 -24.31
N ASP A 261 -11.32 -9.81 -23.92
CA ASP A 261 -9.89 -9.53 -24.08
C ASP A 261 -9.37 -8.24 -23.40
N VAL A 262 -10.21 -7.47 -22.70
CA VAL A 262 -9.82 -6.24 -21.99
C VAL A 262 -8.72 -6.55 -20.97
N ARG A 263 -8.95 -7.55 -20.12
CA ARG A 263 -7.99 -8.00 -19.10
C ARG A 263 -6.66 -8.44 -19.74
N GLU A 264 -6.72 -9.20 -20.83
CA GLU A 264 -5.51 -9.66 -21.54
C GLU A 264 -4.70 -8.48 -22.08
N LYS A 265 -5.36 -7.48 -22.67
CA LYS A 265 -4.66 -6.30 -23.20
C LYS A 265 -4.03 -5.44 -22.11
N ILE A 266 -4.71 -5.27 -20.98
CA ILE A 266 -4.11 -4.60 -19.81
C ILE A 266 -2.89 -5.41 -19.33
N SER A 267 -3.01 -6.74 -19.25
CA SER A 267 -1.91 -7.62 -18.85
C SER A 267 -0.71 -7.52 -19.80
N ASP A 268 -0.94 -7.52 -21.12
CA ASP A 268 0.10 -7.34 -22.14
C ASP A 268 0.91 -6.05 -21.90
N GLU A 269 0.22 -4.95 -21.57
CA GLU A 269 0.87 -3.66 -21.30
C GLU A 269 1.64 -3.65 -19.98
N VAL A 270 1.11 -4.28 -18.93
CA VAL A 270 1.82 -4.45 -17.66
C VAL A 270 3.09 -5.30 -17.86
N GLN A 271 3.01 -6.40 -18.62
CA GLN A 271 4.16 -7.25 -18.93
C GLN A 271 5.22 -6.46 -19.71
N ARG A 272 4.81 -5.67 -20.71
CA ARG A 272 5.72 -4.78 -21.46
C ARG A 272 6.43 -3.81 -20.52
N CYS A 273 5.71 -3.20 -19.58
CA CYS A 273 6.28 -2.31 -18.58
C CYS A 273 7.31 -3.03 -17.70
N MET A 274 6.99 -4.20 -17.15
CA MET A 274 7.90 -4.99 -16.30
C MET A 274 9.22 -5.37 -17.00
N GLN A 275 9.18 -5.67 -18.31
CA GLN A 275 10.38 -5.91 -19.11
C GLN A 275 11.26 -4.65 -19.20
N ILE A 276 10.65 -3.49 -19.45
CA ILE A 276 11.36 -2.21 -19.57
C ILE A 276 11.98 -1.78 -18.25
N LEU A 277 11.28 -2.03 -17.14
CA LEU A 277 11.75 -1.72 -15.80
C LEU A 277 12.81 -2.70 -15.27
N ASN A 278 13.15 -3.74 -16.04
CA ASN A 278 14.08 -4.81 -15.65
C ASN A 278 13.65 -5.59 -14.39
N SER A 279 12.33 -5.62 -14.12
CA SER A 279 11.73 -6.32 -12.98
C SER A 279 11.30 -7.75 -13.31
N ALA A 280 11.06 -8.05 -14.58
CA ALA A 280 10.74 -9.40 -15.02
C ALA A 280 11.85 -10.41 -14.63
N GLY A 281 11.46 -11.57 -14.11
CA GLY A 281 12.37 -12.62 -13.65
C GLY A 281 12.95 -12.43 -12.24
N ARG A 282 12.66 -11.31 -11.56
CA ARG A 282 13.24 -10.94 -10.25
C ARG A 282 12.50 -11.55 -9.05
N ALA A 283 11.38 -12.24 -9.25
CA ALA A 283 10.54 -12.73 -8.14
C ALA A 283 11.29 -13.64 -7.16
N ALA A 284 12.08 -14.60 -7.65
CA ALA A 284 12.75 -15.58 -6.79
C ALA A 284 13.78 -14.94 -5.86
N GLU A 285 14.61 -14.01 -6.38
CA GLU A 285 15.60 -13.30 -5.57
C GLU A 285 14.95 -12.37 -4.54
N VAL A 286 13.84 -11.71 -4.91
CA VAL A 286 13.08 -10.87 -3.98
C VAL A 286 12.47 -11.72 -2.86
N LEU A 287 11.86 -12.87 -3.16
CA LEU A 287 11.29 -13.77 -2.14
C LEU A 287 12.36 -14.34 -1.19
N MET A 288 13.59 -14.52 -1.66
CA MET A 288 14.70 -14.99 -0.82
C MET A 288 15.28 -13.90 0.09
N GLN A 289 15.25 -12.64 -0.35
CA GLN A 289 15.98 -11.54 0.33
C GLN A 289 15.07 -10.58 1.11
N CYS A 290 13.81 -10.44 0.72
CA CYS A 290 12.88 -9.53 1.36
C CYS A 290 12.09 -10.23 2.46
N GLN A 291 11.87 -9.54 3.59
CA GLN A 291 11.06 -10.10 4.66
C GLN A 291 9.62 -10.31 4.17
N PRO A 292 9.01 -11.48 4.43
CA PRO A 292 7.61 -11.71 4.14
C PRO A 292 6.74 -10.80 5.01
N TRP A 293 5.67 -10.26 4.43
CA TRP A 293 4.66 -9.51 5.17
C TRP A 293 3.62 -10.49 5.72
N ARG A 294 3.64 -10.70 7.04
CA ARG A 294 2.84 -11.74 7.71
C ARG A 294 1.80 -11.11 8.62
N ASN A 295 0.64 -11.74 8.72
CA ASN A 295 -0.35 -11.33 9.71
C ASN A 295 0.02 -11.95 11.05
N LEU A 296 -0.09 -11.14 12.11
CA LEU A 296 0.14 -11.59 13.47
C LEU A 296 -1.17 -11.48 14.26
N GLU A 297 -1.40 -12.43 15.16
CA GLU A 297 -2.58 -12.45 16.01
C GLU A 297 -2.21 -12.54 17.48
N HIS A 298 -2.74 -11.60 18.25
CA HIS A 298 -2.77 -11.66 19.70
C HIS A 298 -4.05 -12.37 20.12
N VAL A 299 -3.91 -13.59 20.64
CA VAL A 299 -5.03 -14.43 21.07
C VAL A 299 -5.10 -14.43 22.59
N ILE A 300 -6.27 -14.12 23.14
CA ILE A 300 -6.55 -14.21 24.57
C ILE A 300 -7.69 -15.19 24.78
N VAL A 301 -7.50 -16.22 25.58
CA VAL A 301 -8.57 -17.12 26.06
C VAL A 301 -8.78 -16.91 27.55
N TYR A 302 -10.04 -16.89 28.00
CA TYR A 302 -10.37 -16.54 29.38
C TYR A 302 -11.77 -17.02 29.80
N ASN A 303 -12.04 -16.94 31.11
CA ASN A 303 -13.36 -17.17 31.70
C ASN A 303 -13.83 -15.90 32.43
N PRO A 304 -15.08 -15.43 32.23
CA PRO A 304 -15.65 -14.38 33.04
C PRO A 304 -15.68 -14.77 34.53
N SER A 305 -15.39 -13.84 35.43
CA SER A 305 -15.50 -14.02 36.88
C SER A 305 -16.95 -13.82 37.39
N THR A 306 -17.89 -13.55 36.50
CA THR A 306 -19.30 -13.28 36.77
C THR A 306 -20.21 -13.94 35.75
N ASP A 307 -21.42 -14.29 36.14
CA ASP A 307 -22.48 -14.78 35.25
C ASP A 307 -23.37 -13.65 34.68
N ASP A 308 -23.15 -12.40 35.11
CA ASP A 308 -23.88 -11.23 34.63
C ASP A 308 -23.60 -10.98 33.14
N GLN A 309 -24.54 -11.40 32.30
CA GLN A 309 -24.47 -11.25 30.86
C GLN A 309 -24.45 -9.79 30.40
N SER A 310 -25.04 -8.86 31.17
CA SER A 310 -25.02 -7.45 30.82
C SER A 310 -23.59 -6.91 30.94
N ALA A 311 -22.93 -7.19 32.07
CA ALA A 311 -21.55 -6.79 32.31
C ALA A 311 -20.57 -7.42 31.31
N ILE A 312 -20.75 -8.72 30.99
CA ILE A 312 -19.96 -9.40 29.97
C ILE A 312 -20.14 -8.71 28.62
N ASN A 313 -21.38 -8.51 28.16
CA ASN A 313 -21.66 -7.89 26.87
C ASN A 313 -21.10 -6.47 26.77
N GLU A 314 -21.16 -5.70 27.85
CA GLU A 314 -20.53 -4.37 27.90
C GLU A 314 -19.01 -4.45 27.70
N MET A 315 -18.34 -5.35 28.43
CA MET A 315 -16.89 -5.59 28.26
C MET A 315 -16.53 -6.01 26.82
N LEU A 316 -17.32 -6.88 26.19
CA LEU A 316 -17.08 -7.32 24.81
C LEU A 316 -17.30 -6.18 23.80
N ASN A 317 -18.42 -5.47 23.90
CA ASN A 317 -18.72 -4.38 22.99
C ASN A 317 -17.70 -3.24 23.11
N LYS A 318 -17.32 -2.90 24.35
CA LYS A 318 -16.34 -1.85 24.61
C LYS A 318 -14.96 -2.23 24.11
N GLY A 319 -14.55 -3.49 24.29
CA GLY A 319 -13.30 -4.01 23.78
C GLY A 319 -13.24 -3.94 22.26
N LYS A 320 -14.28 -4.41 21.58
CA LYS A 320 -14.35 -4.33 20.11
C LYS A 320 -14.27 -2.88 19.61
N GLN A 321 -14.96 -1.96 20.27
CA GLN A 321 -14.97 -0.55 19.90
C GLN A 321 -13.62 0.13 20.14
N ASP A 322 -12.99 -0.09 21.29
CA ASP A 322 -11.79 0.65 21.68
C ASP A 322 -10.53 0.04 21.08
N LEU A 323 -10.38 -1.29 21.13
CA LEU A 323 -9.17 -1.95 20.61
C LEU A 323 -9.02 -1.76 19.10
N SER A 324 -10.13 -1.67 18.35
CA SER A 324 -10.10 -1.38 16.90
C SER A 324 -9.61 0.03 16.55
N LYS A 325 -9.48 0.94 17.53
CA LYS A 325 -8.93 2.30 17.32
C LYS A 325 -7.42 2.36 17.49
N ILE A 326 -6.79 1.28 17.98
CA ILE A 326 -5.34 1.24 18.14
C ILE A 326 -4.71 1.19 16.75
N PRO A 327 -3.81 2.12 16.40
CA PRO A 327 -3.14 2.11 15.10
C PRO A 327 -2.46 0.76 14.84
N GLY A 328 -2.65 0.21 13.64
CA GLY A 328 -2.09 -1.09 13.25
C GLY A 328 -2.86 -2.31 13.76
N VAL A 329 -3.94 -2.15 14.53
CA VAL A 329 -4.91 -3.24 14.73
C VAL A 329 -5.79 -3.35 13.50
N LEU A 330 -5.73 -4.50 12.83
CA LEU A 330 -6.44 -4.78 11.59
C LEU A 330 -7.86 -5.29 11.85
N ASN A 331 -8.00 -6.16 12.85
CA ASN A 331 -9.28 -6.77 13.19
C ASN A 331 -9.33 -7.14 14.67
N VAL A 332 -10.53 -7.07 15.24
CA VAL A 332 -10.82 -7.50 16.61
C VAL A 332 -12.06 -8.38 16.58
N GLU A 333 -11.83 -9.68 16.77
CA GLU A 333 -12.86 -10.70 16.81
C GLU A 333 -13.03 -11.28 18.20
N LEU A 334 -14.26 -11.75 18.41
CA LEU A 334 -14.79 -12.25 19.67
C LEU A 334 -15.27 -13.67 19.42
N GLY A 335 -14.78 -14.61 20.20
CA GLY A 335 -15.24 -15.99 20.18
C GLY A 335 -15.88 -16.40 21.49
N ARG A 336 -16.84 -17.31 21.40
CA ARG A 336 -17.39 -18.06 22.53
C ARG A 336 -17.26 -19.54 22.22
N SER A 337 -16.87 -20.33 23.22
CA SER A 337 -16.84 -21.78 23.09
C SER A 337 -18.24 -22.32 22.79
N ILE A 338 -18.32 -23.23 21.82
CA ILE A 338 -19.54 -23.99 21.52
C ILE A 338 -19.69 -25.16 22.51
N ASP A 339 -18.58 -25.70 23.01
CA ASP A 339 -18.57 -26.75 24.01
C ASP A 339 -18.63 -26.16 25.42
N ALA A 340 -19.64 -26.55 26.19
CA ALA A 340 -19.82 -26.14 27.58
C ALA A 340 -18.79 -26.75 28.54
N GLN A 341 -18.04 -27.77 28.11
CA GLN A 341 -16.97 -28.40 28.88
C GLN A 341 -15.58 -27.83 28.57
N SER A 342 -15.48 -26.85 27.65
CA SER A 342 -14.22 -26.20 27.35
C SER A 342 -13.59 -25.55 28.59
N ARG A 343 -12.26 -25.65 28.69
CA ARG A 343 -11.50 -24.99 29.76
C ARG A 343 -11.67 -23.46 29.73
N TYR A 344 -11.78 -22.89 28.54
CA TYR A 344 -11.98 -21.44 28.32
C TYR A 344 -13.22 -21.21 27.48
N ASN A 345 -14.11 -20.36 27.99
CA ASN A 345 -15.41 -20.13 27.37
C ASN A 345 -15.42 -18.96 26.39
N TYR A 346 -14.43 -18.07 26.44
CA TYR A 346 -14.34 -16.89 25.60
C TYR A 346 -12.94 -16.70 25.03
N CYS A 347 -12.87 -16.09 23.86
CA CYS A 347 -11.61 -15.62 23.31
C CYS A 347 -11.70 -14.25 22.64
N TRP A 348 -10.56 -13.56 22.63
CA TRP A 348 -10.26 -12.44 21.76
C TRP A 348 -9.26 -12.88 20.71
N LEU A 349 -9.53 -12.52 19.45
CA LEU A 349 -8.61 -12.67 18.34
C LEU A 349 -8.31 -11.26 17.82
N VAL A 350 -7.12 -10.74 18.12
CA VAL A 350 -6.71 -9.40 17.72
C VAL A 350 -5.64 -9.51 16.66
N ARG A 351 -6.01 -9.23 15.41
CA ARG A 351 -5.05 -9.24 14.30
C ARG A 351 -4.39 -7.89 14.17
N VAL A 352 -3.07 -7.88 14.00
CA VAL A 352 -2.27 -6.66 13.84
C VAL A 352 -1.42 -6.67 12.59
N ALA A 353 -0.98 -5.48 12.17
CA ALA A 353 -0.24 -5.24 10.94
C ALA A 353 1.21 -5.75 10.99
N SER A 354 1.85 -5.72 12.17
CA SER A 354 3.28 -5.98 12.31
C SER A 354 3.69 -6.32 13.74
N GLU A 355 4.95 -6.72 13.92
CA GLU A 355 5.51 -7.00 15.24
C GLU A 355 5.64 -5.74 16.09
N GLU A 356 5.88 -4.58 15.47
CA GLU A 356 5.95 -3.27 16.14
C GLU A 356 4.63 -2.98 16.88
N VAL A 357 3.50 -3.31 16.24
CA VAL A 357 2.18 -3.18 16.86
C VAL A 357 2.06 -4.16 18.02
N LEU A 358 2.42 -5.44 17.87
CA LEU A 358 2.35 -6.41 18.98
C LEU A 358 3.18 -5.96 20.19
N LYS A 359 4.41 -5.48 19.95
CA LYS A 359 5.34 -5.03 21.00
C LYS A 359 4.77 -3.85 21.80
N SER A 360 4.01 -2.97 21.16
CA SER A 360 3.41 -1.80 21.78
C SER A 360 1.96 -1.98 22.23
N TYR A 361 1.25 -2.99 21.70
CA TYR A 361 -0.20 -3.20 21.85
C TYR A 361 -0.65 -3.20 23.32
N LYS A 362 0.00 -4.03 24.16
CA LYS A 362 -0.36 -4.14 25.59
C LYS A 362 -0.03 -2.89 26.39
N THR A 363 0.89 -2.06 25.91
CA THR A 363 1.25 -0.79 26.57
C THR A 363 0.51 0.42 26.01
N HIS A 364 -0.29 0.22 24.95
CA HIS A 364 -0.98 1.31 24.30
C HIS A 364 -2.05 1.90 25.25
N PRO A 365 -2.18 3.24 25.38
CA PRO A 365 -3.10 3.86 26.33
C PRO A 365 -4.56 3.41 26.19
N ILE A 366 -5.00 3.15 24.96
CA ILE A 366 -6.35 2.64 24.68
C ILE A 366 -6.52 1.21 25.24
N TYR A 367 -5.54 0.33 25.02
CA TYR A 367 -5.57 -1.02 25.58
C TYR A 367 -5.58 -0.97 27.10
N GLU A 368 -4.68 -0.19 27.72
CA GLU A 368 -4.60 -0.11 29.18
C GLU A 368 -5.87 0.48 29.80
N SER A 369 -6.48 1.50 29.18
CA SER A 369 -7.76 2.04 29.62
C SER A 369 -8.88 0.99 29.53
N TYR A 370 -8.96 0.25 28.42
CA TYR A 370 -9.94 -0.82 28.27
C TYR A 370 -9.70 -1.96 29.27
N ALA A 371 -8.46 -2.42 29.35
CA ALA A 371 -8.06 -3.57 30.14
C ALA A 371 -8.28 -3.33 31.64
N SER A 372 -7.91 -2.15 32.15
CA SER A 372 -8.09 -1.80 33.56
C SER A 372 -9.57 -1.63 33.95
N LYS A 373 -10.40 -1.02 33.09
CA LYS A 373 -11.79 -0.68 33.41
C LYS A 373 -12.77 -1.82 33.17
N TYR A 374 -12.55 -2.61 32.11
CA TYR A 374 -13.54 -3.58 31.64
C TYR A 374 -13.03 -5.02 31.67
N PHE A 375 -11.81 -5.27 31.18
CA PHE A 375 -11.33 -6.64 30.99
C PHE A 375 -10.82 -7.29 32.29
N ARG A 376 -9.77 -6.75 32.92
CA ARG A 376 -9.13 -7.32 34.12
C ARG A 376 -10.08 -7.51 35.31
N PRO A 377 -11.09 -6.64 35.56
CA PRO A 377 -12.05 -6.86 36.65
C PRO A 377 -12.95 -8.09 36.43
N LEU A 378 -13.19 -8.45 35.16
CA LEU A 378 -14.17 -9.46 34.78
C LEU A 378 -13.54 -10.72 34.16
N ALA A 379 -12.28 -10.69 33.72
CA ALA A 379 -11.61 -11.82 33.09
C ALA A 379 -10.71 -12.54 34.10
N SER A 380 -11.08 -13.77 34.43
CA SER A 380 -10.30 -14.71 35.24
C SER A 380 -9.64 -15.77 34.37
N GLU A 381 -8.60 -16.42 34.91
CA GLU A 381 -7.88 -17.52 34.25
C GLU A 381 -7.39 -17.19 32.83
N THR A 382 -6.82 -16.01 32.62
CA THR A 382 -6.43 -15.56 31.29
C THR A 382 -5.17 -16.26 30.78
N VAL A 383 -5.18 -16.65 29.50
CA VAL A 383 -3.98 -17.04 28.75
C VAL A 383 -3.91 -16.17 27.51
N ALA A 384 -2.76 -15.53 27.29
CA ALA A 384 -2.54 -14.63 26.17
C ALA A 384 -1.28 -15.06 25.41
N ILE A 385 -1.41 -15.33 24.11
CA ILE A 385 -0.36 -15.87 23.26
C ILE A 385 -0.37 -15.14 21.92
N ASP A 386 0.81 -14.84 21.40
CA ASP A 386 0.99 -14.21 20.10
C ASP A 386 1.31 -15.29 19.06
N TYR A 387 0.64 -15.24 17.92
CA TYR A 387 0.79 -16.19 16.82
C TYR A 387 1.14 -15.48 15.52
N GLU A 388 2.02 -16.11 14.75
CA GLU A 388 2.14 -15.83 13.33
C GLU A 388 1.10 -16.68 12.57
N ILE A 389 0.34 -16.05 11.68
CA ILE A 389 -0.65 -16.75 10.86
C ILE A 389 0.00 -17.25 9.58
N LEU A 390 0.08 -18.57 9.47
CA LEU A 390 0.61 -19.26 8.30
C LEU A 390 -0.51 -19.39 7.25
N ASP A 391 -0.31 -18.79 6.07
CA ASP A 391 -1.29 -18.86 4.97
C ASP A 391 -1.30 -20.24 4.25
N VAL A 392 -0.23 -21.04 4.40
CA VAL A 392 -0.11 -22.43 3.91
C VAL A 392 0.84 -23.19 4.84
N VAL A 393 0.51 -24.44 5.17
CA VAL A 393 1.45 -25.39 5.79
C VAL A 393 2.21 -26.04 4.64
N GLU A 394 3.52 -25.78 4.53
CA GLU A 394 4.39 -26.43 3.54
C GLU A 394 4.45 -27.95 3.71
#